data_AF-A0A1Y1Q5W2-F1
#
_entry.id   AF-A0A1Y1Q5W2-F1
#
_cell.length_a   1.000
_cell.length_b   1.000
_cell.length_c   1.000
_cell.angle_alpha   90.00
_cell.angle_beta   90.00
_cell.angle_gamma   90.00
#
_symmetry.space_group_name_H-M   'P 1'
#
loop_
_entity.id
_entity.type
_entity.pdbx_description
1 polymer ?
#
loop_
_entity_poly.entity_id
_entity_poly.type
_entity_poly.pdbx_seq_one_letter_code
_entity_poly.pdbx_strand_id
1 'polypeptide(L)'
;MSLGLNTDLILATIWSGLIGFLFVRRHLSFETAAGISFIKVTIPFCYFAWFYDGQWNFLDDISYFYGGINFLQKGFTPMNILLDERGWDSLSALAGGRHILYYWWNILGQYLFGQYYFAPIFLNVMLVFLCSNVVYNIAKVSEFKENYAKFLLIFVLFHPEITVWSSFVNLKDTLVMTLTATALYFTILLTKQVNFFNVAVIGFLVYLFSFIRFYVPVFIFFAFLLWIIFLNTSGKKRVFLFSLVAIIGSVLAQVMGISETSEVSRNYLSYTGIFYGIFRMALTPLPWSIDISYSFLLVPSIIHWILIIPAIFAGINLWRQSTVARLLILYLMIALVFYGATEELQGPRHRVQVTFIVAWLQFHALWMVFHSLFKNSNHSSNCPNVRLR
;
A
#
# COMPACT_ATOMS: atom_id res chain seq x y z
N MET A 1 12.06 -16.72 21.81
CA MET A 1 12.45 -16.17 20.49
C MET A 1 13.92 -16.48 20.30
N SER A 2 14.30 -17.48 19.49
CA SER A 2 15.71 -17.58 19.09
C SER A 2 15.96 -16.52 18.02
N LEU A 3 16.39 -15.36 18.49
CA LEU A 3 16.85 -14.25 17.66
C LEU A 3 18.26 -14.57 17.13
N GLY A 4 18.63 -13.93 16.02
CA GLY A 4 19.93 -14.10 15.39
C GLY A 4 19.91 -14.98 14.15
N LEU A 5 21.11 -15.16 13.58
CA LEU A 5 21.32 -15.90 12.35
C LEU A 5 20.90 -17.37 12.50
N ASN A 6 19.89 -17.79 11.72
CA ASN A 6 19.45 -19.18 11.65
C ASN A 6 19.10 -19.57 10.20
N THR A 7 18.92 -20.86 9.96
CA THR A 7 18.63 -21.41 8.62
C THR A 7 17.32 -20.88 8.05
N ASP A 8 16.30 -20.69 8.88
CA ASP A 8 14.98 -20.24 8.45
C ASP A 8 15.00 -18.78 7.98
N LEU A 9 15.80 -17.92 8.63
CA LEU A 9 16.04 -16.54 8.20
C LEU A 9 16.76 -16.49 6.85
N ILE A 10 17.76 -17.35 6.65
CA ILE A 10 18.48 -17.46 5.36
C ILE A 10 17.51 -17.91 4.27
N LEU A 11 16.68 -18.95 4.54
CA LEU A 11 15.69 -19.45 3.59
C LEU A 11 14.65 -18.39 3.23
N ALA A 12 14.08 -17.69 4.23
CA ALA A 12 13.14 -16.60 4.00
C ALA A 12 13.74 -15.49 3.11
N THR A 13 15.01 -15.15 3.37
CA THR A 13 15.74 -14.14 2.60
C THR A 13 15.95 -14.57 1.15
N ILE A 14 16.42 -15.79 0.92
CA ILE A 14 16.64 -16.33 -0.43
C ILE A 14 15.31 -16.39 -1.21
N TRP A 15 14.26 -16.95 -0.61
CA TRP A 15 12.96 -17.07 -1.29
C TRP A 15 12.33 -15.71 -1.60
N SER A 16 12.32 -14.78 -0.65
CA SER A 16 11.85 -13.41 -0.91
C SER A 16 12.70 -12.70 -1.96
N GLY A 17 14.01 -12.95 -1.99
CA GLY A 17 14.93 -12.37 -2.97
C GLY A 17 14.65 -12.90 -4.38
N LEU A 18 14.47 -14.21 -4.52
CA LEU A 18 14.14 -14.87 -5.79
C LEU A 18 12.77 -14.43 -6.30
N ILE A 19 11.75 -14.43 -5.46
CA ILE A 19 10.39 -13.99 -5.84
C ILE A 19 10.43 -12.51 -6.24
N GLY A 20 11.09 -11.67 -5.44
CA GLY A 20 11.29 -10.26 -5.75
C GLY A 20 11.98 -10.06 -7.09
N PHE A 21 13.04 -10.83 -7.36
CA PHE A 21 13.79 -10.80 -8.62
C PHE A 21 12.87 -11.13 -9.80
N LEU A 22 12.06 -12.17 -9.70
CA LEU A 22 11.11 -12.56 -10.76
C LEU A 22 10.08 -11.46 -11.04
N PHE A 23 9.62 -10.73 -10.02
CA PHE A 23 8.71 -9.59 -10.21
C PHE A 23 9.37 -8.43 -10.94
N VAL A 24 10.58 -8.03 -10.55
CA VAL A 24 11.23 -6.82 -11.11
C VAL A 24 11.95 -7.10 -12.43
N ARG A 25 12.41 -8.34 -12.67
CA ARG A 25 13.08 -8.76 -13.90
C ARG A 25 12.21 -8.61 -15.14
N ARG A 26 10.88 -8.61 -14.99
CA ARG A 26 9.93 -8.34 -16.08
C ARG A 26 10.10 -6.95 -16.69
N HIS A 27 10.64 -6.00 -15.92
CA HIS A 27 10.70 -4.58 -16.29
C HIS A 27 12.14 -4.04 -16.34
N LEU A 28 13.08 -4.66 -15.62
CA LEU A 28 14.47 -4.21 -15.50
C LEU A 28 15.45 -5.18 -16.16
N SER A 29 16.70 -4.73 -16.39
CA SER A 29 17.78 -5.62 -16.82
C SER A 29 18.05 -6.69 -15.76
N PHE A 30 18.71 -7.78 -16.14
CA PHE A 30 19.02 -8.87 -15.21
C PHE A 30 19.84 -8.38 -14.00
N GLU A 31 20.90 -7.61 -14.27
CA GLU A 31 21.83 -7.08 -13.29
C GLU A 31 21.13 -6.11 -12.34
N THR A 32 20.33 -5.21 -12.90
CA THR A 32 19.57 -4.24 -12.11
C THR A 32 18.53 -4.95 -11.24
N ALA A 33 17.80 -5.92 -11.79
CA ALA A 33 16.84 -6.72 -11.05
C ALA A 33 17.49 -7.50 -9.90
N ALA A 34 18.61 -8.17 -10.18
CA ALA A 34 19.35 -8.94 -9.19
C ALA A 34 19.89 -8.05 -8.05
N GLY A 35 20.55 -6.94 -8.39
CA GLY A 35 21.08 -6.00 -7.40
C GLY A 35 19.98 -5.39 -6.53
N ILE A 36 18.88 -4.98 -7.14
CA ILE A 36 17.73 -4.41 -6.42
C ILE A 36 17.10 -5.42 -5.47
N SER A 37 16.85 -6.64 -5.94
CA SER A 37 16.24 -7.68 -5.11
C SER A 37 17.15 -8.07 -3.96
N PHE A 38 18.46 -8.21 -4.21
CA PHE A 38 19.47 -8.49 -3.20
C PHE A 38 19.49 -7.40 -2.11
N ILE A 39 19.61 -6.12 -2.49
CA ILE A 39 19.63 -5.01 -1.53
C ILE A 39 18.33 -5.00 -0.70
N LYS A 40 17.17 -5.15 -1.34
CA LYS A 40 15.88 -5.06 -0.65
C LYS A 40 15.70 -6.13 0.42
N VAL A 41 16.11 -7.38 0.16
CA VAL A 41 15.99 -8.47 1.15
C VAL A 41 17.13 -8.50 2.17
N THR A 42 18.27 -7.90 1.85
CA THR A 42 19.38 -7.75 2.80
C THR A 42 18.99 -6.85 3.98
N ILE A 43 18.12 -5.85 3.78
CA ILE A 43 17.66 -4.94 4.83
C ILE A 43 16.99 -5.71 6.01
N PRO A 44 15.89 -6.45 5.82
CA PRO A 44 15.27 -7.23 6.90
C PRO A 44 16.20 -8.34 7.39
N PHE A 45 16.99 -8.97 6.52
CA PHE A 45 17.97 -9.99 6.92
C PHE A 45 18.96 -9.44 7.95
N CYS A 46 19.62 -8.32 7.64
CA CYS A 46 20.57 -7.68 8.54
C CYS A 46 19.91 -7.24 9.84
N TYR A 47 18.69 -6.69 9.76
CA TYR A 47 17.94 -6.28 10.94
C TYR A 47 17.69 -7.48 11.88
N PHE A 48 17.09 -8.58 11.40
CA PHE A 48 16.78 -9.72 12.25
C PHE A 48 18.00 -10.55 12.68
N ALA A 49 19.09 -10.51 11.91
CA ALA A 49 20.32 -11.20 12.27
C ALA A 49 21.11 -10.49 13.38
N TRP A 50 21.13 -9.15 13.40
CA TRP A 50 22.04 -8.39 14.27
C TRP A 50 21.43 -7.22 15.04
N PHE A 51 20.37 -6.59 14.54
CA PHE A 51 19.87 -5.31 15.05
C PHE A 51 18.44 -5.36 15.57
N TYR A 52 17.85 -6.55 15.73
CA TYR A 52 16.46 -6.68 16.12
C TYR A 52 16.20 -5.99 17.46
N ASP A 53 15.25 -5.06 17.45
CA ASP A 53 14.81 -4.33 18.64
C ASP A 53 13.34 -4.67 18.93
N GLY A 54 13.11 -5.36 20.05
CA GLY A 54 11.76 -5.70 20.51
C GLY A 54 10.92 -4.49 20.92
N GLN A 55 11.51 -3.31 21.12
CA GLN A 55 10.80 -2.08 21.45
C GLN A 55 9.95 -1.55 20.28
N TRP A 56 10.25 -1.97 19.05
CA TRP A 56 9.47 -1.60 17.86
C TRP A 56 8.23 -2.48 17.66
N ASN A 57 8.07 -3.52 18.47
CA ASN A 57 6.88 -4.35 18.41
C ASN A 57 5.69 -3.57 18.99
N PHE A 58 4.54 -3.73 18.34
CA PHE A 58 3.26 -3.20 18.78
C PHE A 58 2.48 -4.26 19.60
N LEU A 59 1.24 -3.96 19.95
CA LEU A 59 0.36 -4.97 20.54
C LEU A 59 -0.21 -5.91 19.45
N ASP A 60 -0.61 -5.32 18.32
CA ASP A 60 -1.25 -6.03 17.22
C ASP A 60 -0.34 -7.09 16.58
N ASP A 61 0.90 -6.73 16.26
CA ASP A 61 1.89 -7.61 15.62
C ASP A 61 2.28 -8.80 16.51
N ILE A 62 2.42 -8.58 17.82
CA ILE A 62 2.64 -9.64 18.81
C ILE A 62 1.41 -10.56 18.87
N SER A 63 0.20 -9.99 18.86
CA SER A 63 -1.05 -10.76 18.84
C SER A 63 -1.14 -11.63 17.58
N TYR A 64 -0.83 -11.07 16.41
CA TYR A 64 -0.80 -11.82 15.14
C TYR A 64 0.23 -12.94 15.16
N PHE A 65 1.42 -12.66 15.70
CA PHE A 65 2.50 -13.63 15.80
C PHE A 65 2.12 -14.83 16.68
N TYR A 66 1.67 -14.59 17.92
CA TYR A 66 1.28 -15.68 18.83
C TYR A 66 0.01 -16.38 18.37
N GLY A 67 -0.92 -15.65 17.75
CA GLY A 67 -2.07 -16.25 17.07
C GLY A 67 -1.65 -17.29 16.03
N GLY A 68 -0.65 -16.96 15.22
CA GLY A 68 -0.07 -17.88 14.24
C GLY A 68 0.50 -19.15 14.87
N ILE A 69 1.31 -18.99 15.91
CA ILE A 69 1.96 -20.11 16.62
C ILE A 69 0.91 -21.05 17.21
N ASN A 70 -0.09 -20.48 17.90
CA ASN A 70 -1.14 -21.25 18.54
C ASN A 70 -1.94 -22.09 17.54
N PHE A 71 -2.16 -21.58 16.32
CA PHE A 71 -2.84 -22.34 15.26
C PHE A 71 -1.98 -23.47 14.73
N LEU A 72 -0.70 -23.21 14.44
CA LEU A 72 0.22 -24.23 13.96
C LEU A 72 0.43 -25.35 14.99
N GLN A 73 0.54 -25.01 16.27
CA GLN A 73 0.67 -25.98 17.37
C GLN A 73 -0.58 -26.85 17.57
N LYS A 74 -1.76 -26.33 17.24
CA LYS A 74 -3.02 -27.10 17.21
C LYS A 74 -3.16 -27.99 15.96
N GLY A 75 -2.16 -28.00 15.07
CA GLY A 75 -2.16 -28.79 13.85
C GLY A 75 -2.91 -28.16 12.67
N PHE A 76 -3.34 -26.90 12.79
CA PHE A 76 -3.93 -26.19 11.65
C PHE A 76 -2.86 -25.76 10.67
N THR A 77 -3.13 -25.94 9.37
CA THR A 77 -2.30 -25.41 8.27
C THR A 77 -3.04 -24.26 7.57
N PRO A 78 -2.35 -23.36 6.83
CA PRO A 78 -3.02 -22.30 6.09
C PRO A 78 -4.14 -22.80 5.17
N MET A 79 -3.95 -23.96 4.53
CA MET A 79 -4.95 -24.54 3.63
C MET A 79 -6.12 -25.15 4.40
N ASN A 80 -5.85 -25.92 5.46
CA ASN A 80 -6.91 -26.58 6.22
C ASN A 80 -7.82 -25.57 6.91
N ILE A 81 -7.31 -24.41 7.32
CA ILE A 81 -8.13 -23.34 7.91
C ILE A 81 -9.18 -22.81 6.92
N LEU A 82 -8.86 -22.75 5.62
CA LEU A 82 -9.79 -22.27 4.59
C LEU A 82 -10.78 -23.35 4.14
N LEU A 83 -10.49 -24.63 4.40
CA LEU A 83 -11.29 -25.78 3.95
C LEU A 83 -12.13 -26.42 5.07
N ASP A 84 -11.69 -26.35 6.33
CA ASP A 84 -12.41 -26.86 7.51
C ASP A 84 -13.13 -25.70 8.21
N GLU A 85 -14.45 -25.84 8.35
CA GLU A 85 -15.33 -24.89 9.05
C GLU A 85 -14.82 -24.59 10.47
N ARG A 86 -14.33 -25.61 11.19
CA ARG A 86 -13.78 -25.42 12.54
C ARG A 86 -12.52 -24.57 12.55
N GLY A 87 -11.70 -24.68 11.51
CA GLY A 87 -10.50 -23.87 11.34
C GLY A 87 -10.85 -22.41 11.10
N TRP A 88 -11.82 -22.18 10.21
CA TRP A 88 -12.32 -20.84 9.90
C TRP A 88 -13.01 -20.16 11.10
N ASP A 89 -13.85 -20.89 11.82
CA ASP A 89 -14.54 -20.39 13.01
C ASP A 89 -13.56 -20.04 14.12
N SER A 90 -12.57 -20.92 14.34
CA SER A 90 -11.50 -20.66 15.31
C SER A 90 -10.72 -19.40 14.94
N LEU A 91 -10.39 -19.21 13.65
CA LEU A 91 -9.62 -18.06 13.19
C LEU A 91 -10.44 -16.77 13.34
N SER A 92 -11.72 -16.84 13.02
CA SER A 92 -12.67 -15.74 13.17
C SER A 92 -12.85 -15.34 14.63
N ALA A 93 -12.96 -16.33 15.53
CA ALA A 93 -13.03 -16.12 16.97
C ALA A 93 -11.73 -15.50 17.53
N LEU A 94 -10.57 -16.00 17.10
CA LEU A 94 -9.27 -15.43 17.50
C LEU A 94 -9.12 -13.97 17.04
N ALA A 95 -9.56 -13.67 15.82
CA ALA A 95 -9.44 -12.32 15.28
C ALA A 95 -10.29 -11.30 16.04
N GLY A 96 -11.36 -11.74 16.74
CA GLY A 96 -12.24 -10.88 17.53
C GLY A 96 -12.89 -9.75 16.72
N GLY A 97 -12.93 -9.87 15.38
CA GLY A 97 -13.30 -8.79 14.49
C GLY A 97 -12.82 -8.99 13.05
N ARG A 98 -12.74 -7.89 12.29
CA ARG A 98 -12.51 -7.90 10.83
C ARG A 98 -11.02 -7.90 10.42
N HIS A 99 -10.16 -8.57 11.19
CA HIS A 99 -8.71 -8.66 10.91
C HIS A 99 -8.23 -10.10 10.62
N ILE A 100 -9.18 -10.98 10.28
CA ILE A 100 -9.01 -12.42 10.02
C ILE A 100 -7.90 -12.68 9.00
N LEU A 101 -7.89 -11.95 7.89
CA LEU A 101 -6.94 -12.19 6.79
C LEU A 101 -5.48 -12.07 7.24
N TYR A 102 -5.18 -11.16 8.16
CA TYR A 102 -3.79 -10.96 8.58
C TYR A 102 -3.31 -11.98 9.63
N TYR A 103 -4.23 -12.56 10.42
CA TYR A 103 -3.91 -13.76 11.20
C TYR A 103 -3.60 -14.93 10.28
N TRP A 104 -4.40 -15.16 9.24
CA TRP A 104 -4.12 -16.17 8.23
C TRP A 104 -2.77 -15.94 7.53
N TRP A 105 -2.46 -14.68 7.19
CA TRP A 105 -1.17 -14.28 6.63
C TRP A 105 0.01 -14.63 7.55
N ASN A 106 -0.16 -14.47 8.86
CA ASN A 106 0.84 -14.84 9.85
C ASN A 106 1.06 -16.35 9.92
N ILE A 107 -0.02 -17.13 9.92
CA ILE A 107 0.04 -18.60 9.88
C ILE A 107 0.76 -19.06 8.61
N LEU A 108 0.47 -18.43 7.45
CA LEU A 108 1.16 -18.72 6.20
C LEU A 108 2.66 -18.44 6.29
N GLY A 109 3.05 -17.26 6.77
CA GLY A 109 4.46 -16.90 6.93
C GLY A 109 5.20 -17.89 7.82
N GLN A 110 4.63 -18.20 8.98
CA GLN A 110 5.23 -19.12 9.95
C GLN A 110 5.25 -20.58 9.48
N TYR A 111 4.27 -20.98 8.66
CA TYR A 111 4.26 -22.30 8.03
C TYR A 111 5.39 -22.45 7.00
N LEU A 112 5.66 -21.39 6.23
CA LEU A 112 6.69 -21.40 5.18
C LEU A 112 8.11 -21.22 5.71
N PHE A 113 8.30 -20.36 6.72
CA PHE A 113 9.62 -19.93 7.19
C PHE A 113 9.86 -20.17 8.68
N GLY A 114 9.09 -21.07 9.30
CA GLY A 114 9.21 -21.40 10.72
C GLY A 114 8.52 -20.40 11.66
N GLN A 115 8.36 -20.81 12.93
CA GLN A 115 7.60 -20.08 13.95
C GLN A 115 8.38 -18.88 14.54
N TYR A 116 8.86 -17.99 13.67
CA TYR A 116 9.63 -16.79 14.02
C TYR A 116 8.89 -15.51 13.67
N TYR A 117 9.19 -14.43 14.40
CA TYR A 117 8.57 -13.12 14.20
C TYR A 117 8.87 -12.54 12.81
N PHE A 118 10.07 -12.79 12.26
CA PHE A 118 10.45 -12.32 10.92
C PHE A 118 9.69 -13.01 9.79
N ALA A 119 9.11 -14.19 10.01
CA ALA A 119 8.52 -15.00 8.95
C ALA A 119 7.42 -14.27 8.14
N PRO A 120 6.37 -13.70 8.76
CA PRO A 120 5.38 -12.90 8.04
C PRO A 120 5.93 -11.58 7.47
N ILE A 121 7.03 -11.06 8.02
CA ILE A 121 7.66 -9.82 7.54
C ILE A 121 8.33 -10.06 6.18
N PHE A 122 8.96 -11.22 5.97
CA PHE A 122 9.49 -11.57 4.65
C PHE A 122 8.40 -11.72 3.59
N LEU A 123 7.18 -12.10 3.97
CA LEU A 123 6.01 -12.02 3.07
C LEU A 123 5.61 -10.56 2.79
N ASN A 124 5.67 -9.67 3.79
CA ASN A 124 5.45 -8.22 3.58
C ASN A 124 6.48 -7.62 2.61
N VAL A 125 7.73 -8.07 2.66
CA VAL A 125 8.77 -7.67 1.71
C VAL A 125 8.42 -8.13 0.29
N MET A 126 7.92 -9.36 0.12
CA MET A 126 7.42 -9.85 -1.19
C MET A 126 6.27 -8.98 -1.72
N LEU A 127 5.35 -8.57 -0.84
CA LEU A 127 4.24 -7.68 -1.20
C LEU A 127 4.72 -6.33 -1.71
N VAL A 128 5.83 -5.78 -1.21
CA VAL A 128 6.38 -4.52 -1.72
C VAL A 128 6.88 -4.65 -3.17
N PHE A 129 7.46 -5.80 -3.56
CA PHE A 129 7.81 -6.06 -4.96
C PHE A 129 6.56 -6.09 -5.85
N LEU A 130 5.50 -6.77 -5.39
CA LEU A 130 4.23 -6.82 -6.10
C LEU A 130 3.60 -5.42 -6.21
N CYS A 131 3.52 -4.68 -5.11
CA CYS A 131 2.99 -3.31 -5.08
C CYS A 131 3.76 -2.40 -6.04
N SER A 132 5.09 -2.45 -6.05
CA SER A 132 5.93 -1.65 -6.95
C SER A 132 5.70 -2.01 -8.42
N ASN A 133 5.49 -3.29 -8.73
CA ASN A 133 5.12 -3.74 -10.08
C ASN A 133 3.73 -3.22 -10.49
N VAL A 134 2.76 -3.23 -9.58
CA VAL A 134 1.44 -2.65 -9.82
C VAL A 134 1.55 -1.14 -10.08
N VAL A 135 2.33 -0.40 -9.29
CA VAL A 135 2.54 1.05 -9.48
C VAL A 135 3.23 1.33 -10.82
N TYR A 136 4.19 0.51 -11.24
CA TYR A 136 4.76 0.56 -12.59
C TYR A 136 3.67 0.47 -13.67
N ASN A 137 2.78 -0.53 -13.56
CA ASN A 137 1.71 -0.73 -14.53
C ASN A 137 0.69 0.42 -14.51
N ILE A 138 0.39 1.00 -13.34
CA ILE A 138 -0.44 2.20 -13.23
C ILE A 138 0.23 3.37 -13.97
N ALA A 139 1.53 3.60 -13.79
CA ALA A 139 2.25 4.65 -14.51
C ALA A 139 2.25 4.43 -16.04
N LYS A 140 2.38 3.17 -16.49
CA LYS A 140 2.28 2.80 -17.91
C LYS A 140 0.88 3.05 -18.49
N VAL A 141 -0.19 2.68 -17.77
CA VAL A 141 -1.58 2.95 -18.18
C VAL A 141 -1.92 4.45 -18.13
N SER A 142 -1.17 5.20 -17.32
CA SER A 142 -1.19 6.67 -17.26
C SER A 142 -0.38 7.34 -18.39
N GLU A 143 0.12 6.55 -19.35
CA GLU A 143 0.85 7.00 -20.55
C GLU A 143 2.21 7.65 -20.28
N PHE A 144 2.79 7.42 -19.08
CA PHE A 144 4.17 7.82 -18.82
C PHE A 144 5.16 6.95 -19.61
N LYS A 145 6.29 7.57 -19.97
CA LYS A 145 7.41 6.89 -20.65
C LYS A 145 7.91 5.70 -19.84
N GLU A 146 8.38 4.67 -20.55
CA GLU A 146 8.94 3.45 -19.95
C GLU A 146 9.97 3.76 -18.85
N ASN A 147 10.95 4.62 -19.14
CA ASN A 147 12.01 4.95 -18.19
C ASN A 147 11.46 5.59 -16.92
N TYR A 148 10.47 6.48 -17.03
CA TYR A 148 9.80 7.07 -15.86
C TYR A 148 9.17 5.99 -14.98
N ALA A 149 8.44 5.06 -15.59
CA ALA A 149 7.82 3.95 -14.86
C ALA A 149 8.87 3.04 -14.20
N LYS A 150 9.97 2.72 -14.89
CA LYS A 150 11.09 1.92 -14.32
C LYS A 150 11.71 2.63 -13.10
N PHE A 151 12.02 3.91 -13.20
CA PHE A 151 12.56 4.66 -12.05
C PHE A 151 11.55 4.79 -10.92
N LEU A 152 10.26 4.98 -11.23
CA LEU A 152 9.20 4.99 -10.22
C LEU A 152 9.11 3.64 -9.49
N LEU A 153 9.19 2.52 -10.20
CA LEU A 153 9.21 1.18 -9.60
C LEU A 153 10.34 1.06 -8.59
N ILE A 154 11.56 1.47 -8.97
CA ILE A 154 12.74 1.42 -8.10
C ILE A 154 12.53 2.35 -6.90
N PHE A 155 12.02 3.56 -7.12
CA PHE A 155 11.77 4.54 -6.08
C PHE A 155 10.74 4.04 -5.05
N VAL A 156 9.64 3.44 -5.49
CA VAL A 156 8.62 2.88 -4.58
C VAL A 156 9.19 1.70 -3.79
N LEU A 157 9.98 0.84 -4.43
CA LEU A 157 10.58 -0.32 -3.76
C LEU A 157 11.52 0.09 -2.62
N PHE A 158 12.28 1.17 -2.82
CA PHE A 158 13.22 1.73 -1.84
C PHE A 158 12.72 2.97 -1.13
N HIS A 159 11.42 3.28 -1.23
CA HIS A 159 10.87 4.41 -0.50
C HIS A 159 11.10 4.17 1.00
N PRO A 160 11.70 5.12 1.74
CA PRO A 160 12.13 4.88 3.12
C PRO A 160 10.99 4.42 4.02
N GLU A 161 9.81 5.05 3.90
CA GLU A 161 8.64 4.72 4.72
C GLU A 161 8.13 3.32 4.38
N ILE A 162 7.93 3.01 3.10
CA ILE A 162 7.51 1.66 2.66
C ILE A 162 8.51 0.60 3.15
N THR A 163 9.80 0.90 3.07
CA THR A 163 10.86 -0.03 3.43
C THR A 163 10.87 -0.37 4.90
N VAL A 164 10.79 0.62 5.80
CA VAL A 164 10.83 0.31 7.24
C VAL A 164 9.56 -0.40 7.69
N TRP A 165 8.39 0.01 7.20
CA TRP A 165 7.11 -0.62 7.53
C TRP A 165 7.02 -2.06 7.03
N SER A 166 7.58 -2.36 5.86
CA SER A 166 7.55 -3.72 5.31
C SER A 166 8.60 -4.65 5.90
N SER A 167 9.67 -4.12 6.51
CA SER A 167 10.89 -4.88 6.79
C SER A 167 11.18 -5.07 8.27
N PHE A 168 10.61 -4.25 9.16
CA PHE A 168 10.94 -4.30 10.58
C PHE A 168 9.79 -4.77 11.47
N VAL A 169 8.54 -4.52 11.05
CA VAL A 169 7.35 -4.77 11.88
C VAL A 169 6.33 -5.65 11.16
N ASN A 170 5.70 -6.53 11.92
CA ASN A 170 4.71 -7.49 11.42
C ASN A 170 3.30 -6.91 11.45
N LEU A 171 3.03 -5.95 10.56
CA LEU A 171 1.74 -5.26 10.48
C LEU A 171 1.02 -5.49 9.15
N LYS A 172 -0.32 -5.48 9.24
CA LYS A 172 -1.24 -5.68 8.12
C LYS A 172 -1.18 -4.62 7.02
N ASP A 173 -0.56 -3.48 7.31
CA ASP A 173 -0.67 -2.28 6.50
C ASP A 173 0.03 -2.41 5.13
N THR A 174 1.12 -3.19 5.00
CA THR A 174 1.75 -3.47 3.70
C THR A 174 0.87 -4.34 2.79
N LEU A 175 0.15 -5.31 3.36
CA LEU A 175 -0.84 -6.10 2.63
C LEU A 175 -2.00 -5.22 2.15
N VAL A 176 -2.53 -4.37 3.04
CA VAL A 176 -3.61 -3.42 2.69
C VAL A 176 -3.16 -2.45 1.60
N MET A 177 -1.93 -1.91 1.68
CA MET A 177 -1.36 -1.03 0.65
C MET A 177 -1.30 -1.73 -0.71
N THR A 178 -0.85 -2.98 -0.73
CA THR A 178 -0.72 -3.78 -1.97
C THR A 178 -2.07 -4.12 -2.58
N LEU A 179 -3.04 -4.55 -1.75
CA LEU A 179 -4.41 -4.77 -2.19
C LEU A 179 -5.05 -3.48 -2.73
N THR A 180 -4.76 -2.34 -2.10
CA THR A 180 -5.28 -1.04 -2.50
C THR A 180 -4.74 -0.61 -3.85
N ALA A 181 -3.42 -0.68 -4.05
CA ALA A 181 -2.78 -0.36 -5.32
C ALA A 181 -3.33 -1.27 -6.44
N THR A 182 -3.50 -2.57 -6.16
CA THR A 182 -4.05 -3.54 -7.10
C THR A 182 -5.50 -3.23 -7.46
N ALA A 183 -6.34 -2.94 -6.46
CA ALA A 183 -7.73 -2.58 -6.68
C ALA A 183 -7.86 -1.32 -7.54
N LEU A 184 -7.09 -0.27 -7.22
CA LEU A 184 -7.07 0.96 -8.03
C LEU A 184 -6.58 0.70 -9.46
N TYR A 185 -5.55 -0.14 -9.65
CA TYR A 185 -5.08 -0.53 -10.99
C TYR A 185 -6.18 -1.20 -11.81
N PHE A 186 -6.88 -2.19 -11.25
CA PHE A 186 -7.98 -2.85 -11.96
C PHE A 186 -9.19 -1.93 -12.16
N THR A 187 -9.46 -1.01 -11.23
CA THR A 187 -10.46 0.04 -11.42
C THR A 187 -10.10 0.91 -12.62
N ILE A 188 -8.83 1.31 -12.76
CA ILE A 188 -8.34 2.06 -13.93
C ILE A 188 -8.52 1.24 -15.21
N LEU A 189 -8.17 -0.06 -15.20
CA LEU A 189 -8.32 -0.92 -16.38
C LEU A 189 -9.78 -1.04 -16.82
N LEU A 190 -10.75 -1.14 -15.90
CA LEU A 190 -12.18 -1.14 -16.23
C LEU A 190 -12.61 0.10 -17.02
N THR A 191 -11.96 1.24 -16.79
CA THR A 191 -12.29 2.50 -17.50
C THR A 191 -11.80 2.50 -18.94
N LYS A 192 -10.76 1.71 -19.23
CA LYS A 192 -10.21 1.52 -20.57
C LYS A 192 -11.00 0.44 -21.30
N GLN A 193 -11.21 -0.71 -20.66
CA GLN A 193 -12.00 -1.82 -21.19
C GLN A 193 -12.69 -2.59 -20.06
N VAL A 194 -14.02 -2.70 -20.18
CA VAL A 194 -14.82 -3.53 -19.28
C VAL A 194 -14.67 -4.98 -19.72
N ASN A 195 -14.11 -5.82 -18.86
CA ASN A 195 -14.05 -7.26 -19.07
C ASN A 195 -14.39 -7.98 -17.75
N PHE A 196 -14.86 -9.22 -17.87
CA PHE A 196 -15.28 -10.02 -16.72
C PHE A 196 -14.12 -10.24 -15.73
N PHE A 197 -12.91 -10.44 -16.23
CA PHE A 197 -11.72 -10.67 -15.41
C PHE A 197 -11.44 -9.51 -14.44
N ASN A 198 -11.43 -8.27 -14.92
CA ASN A 198 -11.20 -7.08 -14.11
C ASN A 198 -12.28 -6.91 -13.04
N VAL A 199 -13.56 -7.16 -13.39
CA VAL A 199 -14.67 -7.12 -12.44
C VAL A 199 -14.53 -8.20 -11.37
N ALA A 200 -14.19 -9.44 -11.77
CA ALA A 200 -13.97 -10.55 -10.86
C ALA A 200 -12.82 -10.28 -9.90
N VAL A 201 -11.70 -9.72 -10.39
CA VAL A 201 -10.56 -9.33 -9.55
C VAL A 201 -10.95 -8.24 -8.55
N ILE A 202 -11.68 -7.20 -8.96
CA ILE A 202 -12.17 -6.18 -8.02
C ILE A 202 -13.12 -6.78 -7.00
N GLY A 203 -14.06 -7.64 -7.41
CA GLY A 203 -14.97 -8.33 -6.49
C GLY A 203 -14.22 -9.17 -5.46
N PHE A 204 -13.20 -9.91 -5.89
CA PHE A 204 -12.32 -10.66 -5.01
C PHE A 204 -11.53 -9.75 -4.04
N LEU A 205 -11.01 -8.61 -4.51
CA LEU A 205 -10.32 -7.65 -3.65
C LEU A 205 -11.25 -7.01 -2.62
N VAL A 206 -12.49 -6.66 -3.00
CA VAL A 206 -13.52 -6.17 -2.06
C VAL A 206 -13.84 -7.23 -1.01
N TYR A 207 -13.96 -8.49 -1.42
CA TYR A 207 -14.12 -9.61 -0.50
C TYR A 207 -12.92 -9.73 0.46
N LEU A 208 -11.68 -9.67 -0.02
CA LEU A 208 -10.51 -9.69 0.87
C LEU A 208 -10.50 -8.50 1.85
N PHE A 209 -10.91 -7.30 1.40
CA PHE A 209 -10.97 -6.13 2.25
C PHE A 209 -11.95 -6.27 3.42
N SER A 210 -13.03 -7.03 3.28
CA SER A 210 -13.99 -7.26 4.37
C SER A 210 -13.35 -7.99 5.57
N PHE A 211 -12.26 -8.72 5.34
CA PHE A 211 -11.50 -9.47 6.36
C PHE A 211 -10.24 -8.76 6.89
N ILE A 212 -9.99 -7.51 6.49
CA ILE A 212 -8.81 -6.76 6.94
C ILE A 212 -9.08 -5.28 7.22
N ARG A 213 -9.65 -4.56 6.25
CA ARG A 213 -9.91 -3.11 6.28
C ARG A 213 -11.16 -2.80 5.45
N PHE A 214 -12.32 -3.07 6.03
CA PHE A 214 -13.63 -3.04 5.35
C PHE A 214 -14.03 -1.65 4.80
N TYR A 215 -13.46 -0.55 5.32
CA TYR A 215 -13.75 0.80 4.84
C TYR A 215 -12.97 1.16 3.56
N VAL A 216 -11.93 0.42 3.20
CA VAL A 216 -11.07 0.74 2.04
C VAL A 216 -11.82 0.66 0.71
N PRO A 217 -12.65 -0.38 0.45
CA PRO A 217 -13.53 -0.42 -0.70
C PRO A 217 -14.41 0.82 -0.85
N VAL A 218 -14.88 1.40 0.26
CA VAL A 218 -15.69 2.62 0.26
C VAL A 218 -14.88 3.82 -0.23
N PHE A 219 -13.61 3.94 0.18
CA PHE A 219 -12.76 5.02 -0.32
C PHE A 219 -12.49 4.89 -1.82
N ILE A 220 -12.21 3.66 -2.30
CA ILE A 220 -12.02 3.40 -3.73
C ILE A 220 -13.30 3.75 -4.49
N PHE A 221 -14.45 3.34 -3.96
CA PHE A 221 -15.76 3.63 -4.53
C PHE A 221 -16.02 5.13 -4.66
N PHE A 222 -15.87 5.90 -3.58
CA PHE A 222 -16.07 7.35 -3.62
C PHE A 222 -15.04 8.06 -4.50
N ALA A 223 -13.77 7.63 -4.48
CA ALA A 223 -12.75 8.17 -5.36
C ALA A 223 -13.13 7.97 -6.82
N PHE A 224 -13.63 6.78 -7.17
CA PHE A 224 -14.08 6.44 -8.51
C PHE A 224 -15.33 7.23 -8.93
N LEU A 225 -16.31 7.38 -8.04
CA LEU A 225 -17.50 8.19 -8.28
C LEU A 225 -17.13 9.66 -8.54
N LEU A 226 -16.33 10.27 -7.66
CA LEU A 226 -15.86 11.65 -7.85
C LEU A 226 -15.06 11.78 -9.14
N TRP A 227 -14.21 10.81 -9.44
CA TRP A 227 -13.44 10.79 -10.67
C TRP A 227 -14.33 10.77 -11.91
N ILE A 228 -15.38 9.94 -11.96
CA ILE A 228 -16.37 9.92 -13.05
C ILE A 228 -17.08 11.28 -13.19
N ILE A 229 -17.40 11.93 -12.07
CA ILE A 229 -18.03 13.27 -12.08
C ILE A 229 -17.08 14.30 -12.72
N PHE A 230 -15.80 14.25 -12.39
CA PHE A 230 -14.78 15.15 -12.95
C PHE A 230 -14.33 14.79 -14.37
N LEU A 231 -14.62 13.58 -14.85
CA LEU A 231 -14.39 13.23 -16.23
C LEU A 231 -15.41 13.90 -17.13
N ASN A 232 -14.92 14.70 -18.09
CA ASN A 232 -15.73 15.23 -19.17
C ASN A 232 -16.05 14.17 -20.24
N THR A 233 -16.45 12.97 -19.80
CA THR A 233 -16.90 11.88 -20.68
C THR A 233 -18.35 12.11 -21.07
N SER A 234 -18.64 12.25 -22.37
CA SER A 234 -20.01 12.37 -22.88
C SER A 234 -20.62 11.00 -23.21
N GLY A 235 -21.96 10.93 -23.19
CA GLY A 235 -22.74 9.84 -23.77
C GLY A 235 -22.89 8.55 -22.94
N LYS A 236 -23.09 7.43 -23.64
CA LYS A 236 -23.46 6.11 -23.08
C LYS A 236 -22.45 5.56 -22.06
N LYS A 237 -21.16 5.87 -22.23
CA LYS A 237 -20.10 5.44 -21.31
C LYS A 237 -20.29 6.01 -19.90
N ARG A 238 -20.73 7.27 -19.79
CA ARG A 238 -20.98 7.92 -18.49
C ARG A 238 -22.14 7.27 -17.76
N VAL A 239 -23.24 7.00 -18.47
CA VAL A 239 -24.42 6.29 -17.92
C VAL A 239 -24.01 4.90 -17.42
N PHE A 240 -23.27 4.13 -18.23
CA PHE A 240 -22.79 2.81 -17.82
C PHE A 240 -21.93 2.86 -16.56
N LEU A 241 -20.97 3.80 -16.48
CA LEU A 241 -20.11 3.95 -15.31
C LEU A 241 -20.92 4.32 -14.05
N PHE A 242 -21.92 5.20 -14.17
CA PHE A 242 -22.83 5.49 -13.06
C PHE A 242 -23.67 4.28 -12.63
N SER A 243 -24.16 3.47 -13.58
CA SER A 243 -24.87 2.23 -13.25
C SER A 243 -23.96 1.24 -12.51
N LEU A 244 -22.71 1.08 -12.94
CA LEU A 244 -21.73 0.24 -12.26
C LEU A 244 -21.47 0.73 -10.84
N VAL A 245 -21.30 2.05 -10.67
CA VAL A 245 -21.17 2.69 -9.35
C VAL A 245 -22.42 2.46 -8.50
N ALA A 246 -23.63 2.60 -9.04
CA ALA A 246 -24.85 2.32 -8.28
C ALA A 246 -24.88 0.88 -7.76
N ILE A 247 -24.54 -0.10 -8.61
CA ILE A 247 -24.49 -1.53 -8.23
C ILE A 247 -23.44 -1.77 -7.14
N ILE A 248 -22.20 -1.29 -7.34
CA ILE A 248 -21.13 -1.45 -6.34
C ILE A 248 -21.53 -0.79 -5.02
N GLY A 249 -22.11 0.41 -5.08
CA GLY A 249 -22.59 1.14 -3.91
C GLY A 249 -23.66 0.36 -3.14
N SER A 250 -24.62 -0.27 -3.82
CA SER A 250 -25.62 -1.13 -3.19
C SER A 250 -25.01 -2.37 -2.54
N VAL A 251 -24.05 -3.03 -3.19
CA VAL A 251 -23.36 -4.20 -2.61
C VAL A 251 -22.56 -3.79 -1.37
N LEU A 252 -21.82 -2.68 -1.43
CA LEU A 252 -21.07 -2.17 -0.28
C LEU A 252 -22.00 -1.82 0.88
N ALA A 253 -23.14 -1.18 0.60
CA ALA A 253 -24.13 -0.84 1.63
C ALA A 253 -24.71 -2.08 2.33
N GLN A 254 -24.95 -3.17 1.58
CA GLN A 254 -25.40 -4.44 2.15
C GLN A 254 -24.32 -5.12 2.97
N VAL A 255 -23.10 -5.25 2.42
CA VAL A 255 -21.97 -5.93 3.08
C VAL A 255 -21.53 -5.21 4.35
N MET A 256 -21.61 -3.88 4.38
CA MET A 256 -21.17 -3.10 5.54
C MET A 256 -22.22 -3.00 6.64
N GLY A 257 -23.49 -3.31 6.36
CA GLY A 257 -24.58 -3.09 7.30
C GLY A 257 -24.79 -1.59 7.55
N ILE A 258 -25.73 -0.96 6.85
CA ILE A 258 -26.03 0.48 6.99
C ILE A 258 -26.27 0.86 8.46
N SER A 259 -26.87 -0.03 9.25
CA SER A 259 -27.08 0.15 10.69
C SER A 259 -25.79 0.31 11.49
N GLU A 260 -24.79 -0.57 11.32
CA GLU A 260 -23.50 -0.51 12.03
C GLU A 260 -22.73 0.78 11.69
N THR A 261 -22.78 1.22 10.43
CA THR A 261 -22.10 2.44 10.00
C THR A 261 -22.65 3.71 10.64
N SER A 262 -23.96 3.72 10.97
CA SER A 262 -24.63 4.88 11.59
C SER A 262 -24.22 5.10 13.05
N GLU A 263 -23.88 4.04 13.77
CA GLU A 263 -23.49 4.09 15.18
C GLU A 263 -22.00 4.43 15.32
N VAL A 264 -21.16 3.82 14.48
CA VAL A 264 -19.73 4.13 14.39
C VAL A 264 -19.51 5.59 13.95
N SER A 265 -20.26 6.09 12.98
CA SER A 265 -20.10 7.48 12.53
C SER A 265 -20.47 8.52 13.60
N ARG A 266 -21.41 8.22 14.51
CA ARG A 266 -21.78 9.14 15.59
C ARG A 266 -20.76 9.17 16.72
N ASN A 267 -20.14 8.03 17.03
CA ASN A 267 -19.24 7.91 18.18
C ASN A 267 -17.77 8.25 17.86
N TYR A 268 -17.34 8.09 16.60
CA TYR A 268 -15.92 8.20 16.24
C TYR A 268 -15.56 9.42 15.35
N LEU A 269 -16.55 10.10 14.77
CA LEU A 269 -16.28 11.29 13.94
C LEU A 269 -16.35 12.56 14.79
N SER A 270 -15.17 13.08 15.13
CA SER A 270 -15.01 14.40 15.72
C SER A 270 -14.98 15.43 14.58
N TYR A 271 -16.11 16.13 14.36
CA TYR A 271 -16.18 17.19 13.35
C TYR A 271 -15.36 18.43 13.77
N THR A 272 -15.12 18.59 15.07
CA THR A 272 -14.29 19.64 15.63
C THR A 272 -12.83 19.33 15.33
N GLY A 273 -12.23 20.09 14.40
CA GLY A 273 -10.81 19.99 14.10
C GLY A 273 -10.43 19.03 12.97
N ILE A 274 -11.37 18.64 12.08
CA ILE A 274 -11.05 17.83 10.89
C ILE A 274 -9.85 18.40 10.11
N PHE A 275 -9.78 19.72 9.92
CA PHE A 275 -8.64 20.34 9.23
C PHE A 275 -7.33 20.10 9.97
N TYR A 276 -7.31 20.26 11.30
CA TYR A 276 -6.15 19.94 12.12
C TYR A 276 -5.77 18.47 11.99
N GLY A 277 -6.75 17.57 12.04
CA GLY A 277 -6.54 16.14 11.84
C GLY A 277 -5.98 15.78 10.46
N ILE A 278 -6.46 16.42 9.39
CA ILE A 278 -5.93 16.24 8.02
C ILE A 278 -4.46 16.67 7.96
N PHE A 279 -4.13 17.86 8.48
CA PHE A 279 -2.74 18.34 8.51
C PHE A 279 -1.85 17.44 9.37
N ARG A 280 -2.32 17.05 10.56
CA ARG A 280 -1.61 16.12 11.45
C ARG A 280 -1.36 14.79 10.74
N MET A 281 -2.37 14.19 10.12
CA MET A 281 -2.23 12.93 9.40
C MET A 281 -1.26 13.03 8.22
N ALA A 282 -1.31 14.13 7.47
CA ALA A 282 -0.39 14.37 6.37
C ALA A 282 1.07 14.53 6.85
N LEU A 283 1.29 15.17 8.00
CA LEU A 283 2.61 15.58 8.48
C LEU A 283 3.23 14.66 9.55
N THR A 284 2.48 13.70 10.08
CA THR A 284 2.97 12.75 11.10
C THR A 284 3.80 11.62 10.45
N PRO A 285 4.89 11.12 11.04
CA PRO A 285 5.43 11.53 12.33
C PRO A 285 6.29 12.79 12.22
N LEU A 286 6.33 13.56 13.32
CA LEU A 286 7.21 14.71 13.48
C LEU A 286 8.61 14.20 13.84
N PRO A 287 9.67 14.50 13.05
CA PRO A 287 11.02 13.97 13.29
C PRO A 287 11.56 14.20 14.69
N TRP A 288 11.16 15.31 15.34
CA TRP A 288 11.61 15.72 16.67
C TRP A 288 10.71 15.25 17.82
N SER A 289 9.66 14.48 17.54
CA SER A 289 8.69 14.02 18.54
C SER A 289 8.23 12.59 18.25
N ILE A 290 9.16 11.73 17.85
CA ILE A 290 8.91 10.31 17.57
C ILE A 290 9.01 9.51 18.87
N ASP A 291 7.95 8.80 19.21
CA ASP A 291 7.98 7.86 20.34
C ASP A 291 8.98 6.72 20.08
N ILE A 292 9.53 6.15 21.15
CA ILE A 292 10.55 5.09 21.07
C ILE A 292 10.10 3.90 20.20
N SER A 293 8.83 3.50 20.31
CA SER A 293 8.24 2.41 19.51
C SER A 293 8.16 2.71 18.02
N TYR A 294 8.24 3.98 17.63
CA TYR A 294 8.27 4.44 16.24
C TYR A 294 9.65 4.97 15.82
N SER A 295 10.70 4.79 16.63
CA SER A 295 12.03 5.36 16.36
C SER A 295 12.63 4.94 15.00
N PHE A 296 12.23 3.79 14.46
CA PHE A 296 12.55 3.36 13.10
C PHE A 296 12.02 4.30 11.99
N LEU A 297 11.07 5.18 12.29
CA LEU A 297 10.52 6.18 11.39
C LEU A 297 11.33 7.48 11.35
N LEU A 298 12.41 7.63 12.13
CA LEU A 298 13.18 8.86 12.17
C LEU A 298 13.67 9.30 10.79
N VAL A 299 14.42 8.46 10.09
CA VAL A 299 14.93 8.80 8.75
C VAL A 299 13.80 8.99 7.73
N PRO A 300 12.80 8.09 7.62
CA PRO A 300 11.63 8.32 6.77
C PRO A 300 10.89 9.62 7.04
N SER A 301 10.74 10.02 8.31
CA SER A 301 10.04 11.24 8.68
C SER A 301 10.76 12.49 8.16
N ILE A 302 12.09 12.57 8.30
CA ILE A 302 12.89 13.69 7.79
C ILE A 302 12.72 13.82 6.28
N ILE A 303 12.84 12.70 5.56
CA ILE A 303 12.69 12.67 4.10
C ILE A 303 11.26 13.06 3.69
N HIS A 304 10.25 12.55 4.39
CA HIS A 304 8.86 12.90 4.17
C HIS A 304 8.63 14.42 4.32
N TRP A 305 9.14 15.01 5.39
CA TRP A 305 9.04 16.45 5.67
C TRP A 305 9.75 17.32 4.63
N ILE A 306 10.92 16.90 4.16
CA ILE A 306 11.63 17.61 3.09
C ILE A 306 10.83 17.57 1.79
N LEU A 307 10.18 16.43 1.48
CA LEU A 307 9.55 16.20 0.19
C LEU A 307 8.04 16.49 0.15
N ILE A 308 7.36 16.75 1.28
CA ILE A 308 5.90 16.91 1.28
C ILE A 308 5.44 18.13 0.49
N ILE A 309 6.11 19.27 0.62
CA ILE A 309 5.77 20.49 -0.15
C ILE A 309 6.04 20.28 -1.65
N PRO A 310 7.23 19.80 -2.09
CA PRO A 310 7.44 19.41 -3.48
C PRO A 310 6.40 18.40 -4.00
N ALA A 311 5.99 17.43 -3.18
CA ALA A 311 5.02 16.42 -3.55
C ALA A 311 3.62 17.01 -3.79
N ILE A 312 3.21 18.04 -3.03
CA ILE A 312 1.94 18.76 -3.27
C ILE A 312 1.95 19.44 -4.64
N PHE A 313 3.02 20.18 -4.97
CA PHE A 313 3.16 20.82 -6.29
C PHE A 313 3.20 19.78 -7.42
N ALA A 314 3.90 18.67 -7.21
CA ALA A 314 3.93 17.55 -8.14
C ALA A 314 2.55 16.89 -8.30
N GLY A 315 1.76 16.79 -7.23
CA GLY A 315 0.38 16.30 -7.26
C GLY A 315 -0.53 17.20 -8.08
N ILE A 316 -0.43 18.53 -7.93
CA ILE A 316 -1.16 19.49 -8.78
C ILE A 316 -0.75 19.33 -10.25
N ASN A 317 0.54 19.11 -10.51
CA ASN A 317 1.03 18.89 -11.87
C ASN A 317 0.47 17.58 -12.47
N LEU A 318 0.62 16.47 -11.75
CA LEU A 318 0.08 15.16 -12.14
C LEU A 318 -1.43 15.18 -12.35
N TRP A 319 -2.17 15.91 -11.50
CA TRP A 319 -3.60 16.12 -11.66
C TRP A 319 -3.92 16.73 -13.03
N ARG A 320 -3.14 17.71 -13.48
CA ARG A 320 -3.36 18.34 -14.79
C ARG A 320 -2.98 17.40 -15.93
N GLN A 321 -1.87 16.68 -15.80
CA GLN A 321 -1.30 15.85 -16.86
C GLN A 321 -2.03 14.52 -17.10
N SER A 322 -2.49 13.84 -16.04
CA SER A 322 -3.00 12.47 -16.15
C SER A 322 -4.35 12.30 -15.47
N THR A 323 -5.36 11.89 -16.25
CA THR A 323 -6.67 11.55 -15.71
C THR A 323 -6.59 10.39 -14.72
N VAL A 324 -5.70 9.43 -14.96
CA VAL A 324 -5.47 8.30 -14.04
C VAL A 324 -4.90 8.77 -12.71
N ALA A 325 -3.92 9.69 -12.72
CA ALA A 325 -3.37 10.25 -11.49
C ALA A 325 -4.43 10.99 -10.65
N ARG A 326 -5.44 11.63 -11.28
CA ARG A 326 -6.56 12.27 -10.55
C ARG A 326 -7.30 11.28 -9.67
N LEU A 327 -7.55 10.06 -10.14
CA LEU A 327 -8.24 9.03 -9.37
C LEU A 327 -7.47 8.69 -8.08
N LEU A 328 -6.15 8.55 -8.18
CA LEU A 328 -5.29 8.25 -7.03
C LEU A 328 -5.23 9.43 -6.06
N ILE A 329 -5.15 10.66 -6.58
CA ILE A 329 -5.14 11.86 -5.74
C ILE A 329 -6.48 12.02 -5.03
N LEU A 330 -7.62 11.78 -5.69
CA LEU A 330 -8.93 11.76 -5.06
C LEU A 330 -9.01 10.71 -3.95
N TYR A 331 -8.48 9.52 -4.20
CA TYR A 331 -8.40 8.46 -3.19
C TYR A 331 -7.56 8.87 -1.98
N LEU A 332 -6.38 9.47 -2.21
CA LEU A 332 -5.53 10.02 -1.16
C LEU A 332 -6.27 11.10 -0.35
N MET A 333 -6.97 12.02 -1.02
CA MET A 333 -7.75 13.07 -0.35
C MET A 333 -8.86 12.49 0.52
N ILE A 334 -9.62 11.52 0.02
CA ILE A 334 -10.68 10.85 0.80
C ILE A 334 -10.09 10.15 2.03
N ALA A 335 -8.98 9.42 1.86
CA ALA A 335 -8.31 8.75 2.96
C ALA A 335 -7.82 9.75 4.02
N LEU A 336 -7.21 10.88 3.61
CA LEU A 336 -6.76 11.92 4.53
C LEU A 336 -7.92 12.58 5.28
N VAL A 337 -9.04 12.85 4.62
CA VAL A 337 -10.25 13.39 5.27
C VAL A 337 -10.80 12.41 6.30
N PHE A 338 -10.93 11.13 5.93
CA PHE A 338 -11.44 10.11 6.84
C PHE A 338 -10.53 9.93 8.05
N TYR A 339 -9.23 9.73 7.85
CA TYR A 339 -8.27 9.57 8.95
C TYR A 339 -8.12 10.85 9.78
N GLY A 340 -8.23 12.03 9.15
CA GLY A 340 -8.23 13.30 9.85
C GLY A 340 -9.46 13.49 10.75
N ALA A 341 -10.61 12.95 10.37
CA ALA A 341 -11.85 13.04 11.14
C ALA A 341 -11.94 12.03 12.31
N THR A 342 -11.04 11.03 12.36
CA THR A 342 -11.02 10.02 13.43
C THR A 342 -9.72 10.12 14.21
N GLU A 343 -9.78 10.68 15.42
CA GLU A 343 -8.60 11.02 16.23
C GLU A 343 -7.65 9.83 16.46
N GLU A 344 -8.20 8.63 16.68
CA GLU A 344 -7.44 7.38 16.87
C GLU A 344 -6.66 6.96 15.62
N LEU A 345 -7.08 7.40 14.43
CA LEU A 345 -6.50 7.01 13.14
C LEU A 345 -5.51 8.04 12.58
N GLN A 346 -5.22 9.12 13.32
CA GLN A 346 -4.30 10.20 12.89
C GLN A 346 -2.81 9.81 12.99
N GLY A 347 -2.50 8.57 13.41
CA GLY A 347 -1.14 8.05 13.52
C GLY A 347 -0.50 7.70 12.17
N PRO A 348 0.84 7.65 12.10
CA PRO A 348 1.58 7.45 10.85
C PRO A 348 1.30 6.06 10.23
N ARG A 349 0.95 5.08 11.05
CA ARG A 349 0.59 3.72 10.64
C ARG A 349 -0.56 3.70 9.63
N HIS A 350 -1.59 4.52 9.80
CA HIS A 350 -2.75 4.50 8.91
C HIS A 350 -2.43 5.07 7.51
N ARG A 351 -1.34 5.83 7.39
CA ARG A 351 -0.89 6.41 6.12
C ARG A 351 -0.22 5.37 5.22
N VAL A 352 0.27 4.27 5.79
CA VAL A 352 0.99 3.21 5.05
C VAL A 352 0.16 2.72 3.85
N GLN A 353 -1.16 2.56 4.03
CA GLN A 353 -2.09 2.19 2.97
C GLN A 353 -2.01 3.08 1.72
N VAL A 354 -1.77 4.40 1.89
CA VAL A 354 -1.72 5.39 0.81
C VAL A 354 -0.29 5.80 0.45
N THR A 355 0.71 5.22 1.11
CA THR A 355 2.11 5.67 0.98
C THR A 355 2.65 5.46 -0.43
N PHE A 356 2.18 4.47 -1.19
CA PHE A 356 2.59 4.31 -2.60
C PHE A 356 2.19 5.51 -3.47
N ILE A 357 1.08 6.21 -3.15
CA ILE A 357 0.65 7.42 -3.85
C ILE A 357 1.55 8.57 -3.45
N VAL A 358 1.81 8.74 -2.14
CA VAL A 358 2.73 9.76 -1.62
C VAL A 358 4.13 9.58 -2.23
N ALA A 359 4.64 8.35 -2.28
CA ALA A 359 5.91 8.01 -2.93
C ALA A 359 5.90 8.40 -4.41
N TRP A 360 4.81 8.17 -5.14
CA TRP A 360 4.72 8.62 -6.53
C TRP A 360 4.75 10.15 -6.66
N LEU A 361 4.03 10.87 -5.80
CA LEU A 361 4.06 12.34 -5.80
C LEU A 361 5.47 12.89 -5.51
N GLN A 362 6.16 12.32 -4.51
CA GLN A 362 7.54 12.66 -4.17
C GLN A 362 8.51 12.34 -5.31
N PHE A 363 8.38 11.16 -5.93
CA PHE A 363 9.16 10.79 -7.10
C PHE A 363 8.97 11.77 -8.25
N HIS A 364 7.72 12.14 -8.55
CA HIS A 364 7.43 13.05 -9.65
C HIS A 364 8.05 14.43 -9.41
N ALA A 365 8.04 14.91 -8.16
CA ALA A 365 8.72 16.15 -7.78
C ALA A 365 10.22 16.09 -8.10
N LEU A 366 10.90 15.03 -7.65
CA LEU A 366 12.32 14.81 -7.90
C LEU A 366 12.62 14.67 -9.40
N TRP A 367 11.76 13.95 -10.13
CA TRP A 367 11.89 13.75 -11.57
C TRP A 367 11.82 15.07 -12.36
N MET A 368 10.91 15.98 -11.99
CA MET A 368 10.79 17.31 -12.60
C MET A 368 12.05 18.16 -12.36
N VAL A 369 12.58 18.14 -11.13
CA VAL A 369 13.83 18.86 -10.79
C VAL A 369 14.99 18.31 -11.61
N PHE A 370 15.16 16.98 -11.64
CA PHE A 370 16.20 16.33 -12.42
C PHE A 370 16.12 16.70 -13.91
N HIS A 371 14.93 16.62 -14.51
CA HIS A 371 14.77 16.97 -15.92
C HIS A 371 15.05 18.45 -16.22
N SER A 372 14.69 19.36 -15.31
CA SER A 372 14.98 20.79 -15.46
C SER A 372 16.49 21.06 -15.47
N LEU A 373 17.23 20.44 -14.54
CA LEU A 373 18.67 20.63 -14.40
C LEU A 373 19.46 20.12 -15.62
N PHE A 374 19.11 18.94 -16.15
CA PHE A 374 19.83 18.34 -17.27
C PHE A 374 19.36 18.80 -18.65
N LYS A 375 18.17 19.39 -18.79
CA LYS A 375 17.72 19.95 -20.07
C LYS A 375 18.41 21.27 -20.39
N ASN A 376 18.72 22.08 -19.37
CA ASN A 376 19.37 23.38 -19.55
C ASN A 376 20.85 23.28 -19.93
N SER A 377 21.52 22.16 -19.65
CA SER A 377 22.93 21.97 -20.03
C SER A 377 23.14 21.68 -21.52
N ASN A 378 22.10 21.28 -22.25
CA ASN A 378 22.19 20.94 -23.68
C ASN A 378 21.56 22.00 -24.61
N HIS A 379 21.26 23.20 -24.10
CA HIS A 379 20.64 24.29 -24.88
C HIS A 379 21.57 25.45 -25.22
N SER A 380 22.90 25.26 -25.19
CA SER A 380 23.88 26.19 -25.76
C SER A 380 24.20 25.96 -27.24
N SER A 381 23.37 25.21 -27.98
CA SER A 381 23.46 25.12 -29.45
C SER A 381 22.08 25.01 -30.08
N ASN A 382 21.56 26.16 -30.52
CA ASN A 382 20.49 26.38 -31.50
C ASN A 382 19.68 25.16 -31.96
N CYS A 383 18.45 24.97 -31.45
CA CYS A 383 17.36 24.42 -32.26
C CYS A 383 15.96 24.70 -31.64
N PRO A 384 14.91 24.90 -32.47
CA PRO A 384 13.65 25.49 -32.05
C PRO A 384 12.63 24.49 -31.48
N ASN A 385 11.92 24.94 -30.45
CA ASN A 385 10.61 24.53 -29.92
C ASN A 385 10.00 23.21 -30.38
N VAL A 386 10.12 22.18 -29.53
CA VAL A 386 9.20 21.03 -29.52
C VAL A 386 8.20 21.20 -28.38
N ARG A 387 6.93 21.45 -28.74
CA ARG A 387 5.78 21.45 -27.83
C ARG A 387 5.57 20.03 -27.29
N LEU A 388 5.63 19.87 -25.98
CA LEU A 388 5.02 18.73 -25.29
C LEU A 388 3.50 18.93 -25.37
N ARG A 389 2.81 18.04 -26.07
CA ARG A 389 1.35 17.86 -25.94
C ARG A 389 1.06 16.98 -24.74
#